data_AF-A0A2I8AD90-F1
#
_entry.id   AF-A0A2I8AD90-F1
#
_cell.length_a   1.000
_cell.length_b   1.000
_cell.length_c   1.000
_cell.angle_alpha   90.00
_cell.angle_beta   90.00
_cell.angle_gamma   90.00
#
_symmetry.space_group_name_H-M   'P 1'
#
loop_
_entity.id
_entity.type
_entity.pdbx_description
1 polymer ?
#
loop_
_entity_poly.entity_id
_entity_poly.type
_entity_poly.pdbx_seq_one_letter_code
_entity_poly.pdbx_strand_id
1 'polypeptide(L)'
;MGRYYGSIHIRSTDTEQIIEIIKHLSIQEKKLKFLISPCINGWISVYASENGQDPTVARAIAQQFPGHILNLSLYHDDFFYYEYYRNHQLIDQYSSDPEYFGDIPQEESEKLRGQPEVFADLLTELPNQDITIAHIAEVLTVSSQEEWEELTQRSLEIWRQLEVGANSDDISELPYDEVFEAASKFYWFAKLFNVKNAETCYEYLQDEDNEEIERWSEFVHIPDPAIELARQQREKAKIDDAFTTLKKAGILLLTVPSPPQSGYFPNTPISTPDNVGGFFISWSGLGNQPLEMKQYTAPWNNEPVNIDLPIEENPYVMQVSPSGKFLAVGHASGSWQATLYDLENKQLLQIIPHIRATNGLQFTPNEEILISRSEGEIIVTSIKNLEQIAIIKIGHGSKIAIHPNGRYLLADEGGSKLAIIDLNTQKVVKFLETAAFDMAAWMASVQRGEGVNSFDPNEMIVKMDFSPDGNWLLCAMGQGVRVFEWNEVLSSQRKLPLSIVSTSSEVVTFDDPPNRMARTYDIAFDWQRNILLSCGLEGKVKSLDIATGESKVLLELPGRPATIQLDLSRDLTTFCTYSILDMFERRRKQEKILVQIWNYSALV
;
A
#
# COMPACT_ATOMS: atom_id res chain seq x y z
N MET A 1 18.72 3.35 6.66
CA MET A 1 18.14 4.06 5.50
C MET A 1 19.12 5.15 5.13
N GLY A 2 19.68 5.12 3.91
CA GLY A 2 20.57 6.19 3.41
C GLY A 2 19.78 7.39 2.91
N ARG A 3 20.37 8.58 2.94
CA ARG A 3 19.76 9.86 2.54
C ARG A 3 19.84 10.08 1.03
N TYR A 4 18.88 10.86 0.51
CA TYR A 4 18.85 11.30 -0.87
C TYR A 4 18.75 12.82 -0.94
N TYR A 5 19.79 13.46 -1.48
CA TYR A 5 19.80 14.90 -1.70
C TYR A 5 19.93 15.20 -3.19
N GLY A 6 19.20 16.20 -3.66
CA GLY A 6 19.26 16.67 -5.03
C GLY A 6 18.78 18.11 -5.09
N SER A 7 19.68 18.99 -5.50
CA SER A 7 19.42 20.43 -5.49
C SER A 7 20.28 21.17 -6.51
N ILE A 8 19.72 22.24 -7.07
CA ILE A 8 20.36 23.07 -8.09
C ILE A 8 20.55 24.47 -7.51
N HIS A 9 21.79 24.93 -7.40
CA HIS A 9 22.14 26.21 -6.81
C HIS A 9 22.60 27.19 -7.89
N ILE A 10 21.90 28.32 -8.00
CA ILE A 10 22.10 29.32 -9.05
C ILE A 10 22.67 30.58 -8.42
N ARG A 11 23.83 31.04 -8.89
CA ARG A 11 24.46 32.27 -8.38
C ARG A 11 23.73 33.48 -8.95
N SER A 12 22.81 34.05 -8.17
CA SER A 12 22.05 35.24 -8.55
C SER A 12 21.41 35.88 -7.31
N THR A 13 21.10 37.17 -7.41
CA THR A 13 20.25 37.88 -6.43
C THR A 13 18.85 38.15 -6.98
N ASP A 14 18.59 37.84 -8.25
CA ASP A 14 17.31 38.05 -8.92
C ASP A 14 16.46 36.77 -8.83
N THR A 15 15.74 36.61 -7.72
CA THR A 15 14.85 35.46 -7.51
C THR A 15 13.67 35.48 -8.49
N GLU A 16 13.21 36.65 -8.95
CA GLU A 16 12.09 36.75 -9.88
C GLU A 16 12.43 36.17 -11.26
N GLN A 17 13.63 36.46 -11.78
CA GLN A 17 14.13 35.87 -13.02
C GLN A 17 14.17 34.34 -12.94
N ILE A 18 14.70 33.78 -11.84
CA ILE A 18 14.78 32.32 -11.67
C ILE A 18 13.39 31.71 -11.58
N ILE A 19 12.46 32.33 -10.84
CA ILE A 19 11.06 31.89 -10.79
C ILE A 19 10.43 31.85 -12.19
N GLU A 20 10.69 32.84 -13.05
CA GLU A 20 10.16 32.86 -14.42
C GLU A 20 10.72 31.70 -15.27
N ILE A 21 12.03 31.44 -15.20
CA ILE A 21 12.68 30.30 -15.88
C ILE A 21 12.04 28.98 -15.42
N ILE A 22 11.90 28.78 -14.10
CA ILE A 22 11.31 27.55 -13.55
C ILE A 22 9.83 27.42 -13.90
N LYS A 23 9.05 28.51 -13.96
CA LYS A 23 7.65 28.47 -14.44
C LYS A 23 7.57 27.98 -15.88
N HIS A 24 8.43 28.48 -16.77
CA HIS A 24 8.47 28.02 -18.15
C HIS A 24 8.84 26.53 -18.25
N LEU A 25 9.81 26.08 -17.45
CA LEU A 25 10.18 24.66 -17.37
C LEU A 25 9.05 23.80 -16.81
N SER A 26 8.39 24.20 -15.73
CA SER A 26 7.25 23.47 -15.14
C SER A 26 6.04 23.35 -16.10
N ILE A 27 5.85 24.31 -17.01
CA ILE A 27 4.81 24.22 -18.05
C ILE A 27 5.18 23.20 -19.14
N GLN A 28 6.47 23.11 -19.50
CA GLN A 28 6.98 22.15 -20.48
C GLN A 28 7.02 20.73 -19.88
N GLU A 29 7.63 20.62 -18.70
CA GLU A 29 7.73 19.43 -17.87
C GLU A 29 6.54 19.36 -16.91
N LYS A 30 5.34 19.12 -17.45
CA LYS A 30 4.04 19.14 -16.75
C LYS A 30 3.93 18.26 -15.48
N LYS A 31 4.97 17.50 -15.15
CA LYS A 31 5.04 16.53 -14.07
C LYS A 31 5.84 17.03 -12.85
N LEU A 32 6.86 17.87 -13.07
CA LEU A 32 7.77 18.26 -11.99
C LEU A 32 7.22 19.44 -11.18
N LYS A 33 7.39 19.31 -9.86
CA LYS A 33 7.16 20.38 -8.89
C LYS A 33 8.51 20.91 -8.42
N PHE A 34 8.54 22.16 -8.04
CA PHE A 34 9.76 22.85 -7.65
C PHE A 34 9.54 23.64 -6.37
N LEU A 35 10.55 23.65 -5.52
CA LEU A 35 10.70 24.60 -4.44
C LEU A 35 11.90 25.51 -4.76
N ILE A 36 11.73 26.81 -4.60
CA ILE A 36 12.76 27.80 -4.90
C ILE A 36 13.03 28.60 -3.64
N SER A 37 14.28 28.60 -3.17
CA SER A 37 14.68 29.38 -2.00
C SER A 37 14.73 30.88 -2.31
N PRO A 38 14.66 31.76 -1.29
CA PRO A 38 15.14 33.12 -1.47
C PRO A 38 16.65 33.11 -1.79
N CYS A 39 17.19 34.25 -2.20
CA CYS A 39 18.64 34.42 -2.30
C CYS A 39 19.26 34.36 -0.89
N ILE A 40 20.07 33.34 -0.63
CA ILE A 40 20.83 33.13 0.62
C ILE A 40 22.31 33.05 0.25
N ASN A 41 23.13 33.92 0.84
CA ASN A 41 24.56 34.03 0.54
C ASN A 41 24.89 34.20 -0.96
N GLY A 42 23.95 34.77 -1.73
CA GLY A 42 24.12 34.95 -3.17
C GLY A 42 23.67 33.76 -4.04
N TRP A 43 23.11 32.72 -3.42
CA TRP A 43 22.59 31.54 -4.09
C TRP A 43 21.06 31.49 -4.02
N ILE A 44 20.43 31.14 -5.14
CA ILE A 44 19.03 30.74 -5.21
C ILE A 44 19.01 29.24 -5.51
N SER A 45 18.48 28.45 -4.58
CA SER A 45 18.42 27.00 -4.67
C SER A 45 17.07 26.57 -5.24
N VAL A 46 17.09 25.63 -6.19
CA VAL A 46 15.92 25.02 -6.81
C VAL A 46 15.94 23.53 -6.49
N TYR A 47 14.84 23.05 -5.91
CA TYR A 47 14.65 21.63 -5.56
C TYR A 47 13.51 21.10 -6.42
N ALA A 48 13.82 20.27 -7.40
CA ALA A 48 12.82 19.56 -8.19
C ALA A 48 12.31 18.33 -7.43
N SER A 49 11.03 18.00 -7.60
CA SER A 49 10.44 16.73 -7.14
C SER A 49 11.15 15.53 -7.76
N GLU A 50 10.91 14.34 -7.21
CA GLU A 50 11.62 13.09 -7.54
C GLU A 50 13.08 13.12 -7.05
N ASN A 51 13.28 13.58 -5.82
CA ASN A 51 14.57 13.74 -5.14
C ASN A 51 15.56 14.69 -5.83
N GLY A 52 15.13 15.46 -6.85
CA GLY A 52 15.97 16.42 -7.56
C GLY A 52 17.05 15.79 -8.45
N GLN A 53 16.91 14.51 -8.82
CA GLN A 53 17.96 13.74 -9.52
C GLN A 53 17.75 13.64 -11.05
N ASP A 54 16.76 14.34 -11.60
CA ASP A 54 16.57 14.41 -13.05
C ASP A 54 17.67 15.29 -13.69
N PRO A 55 18.60 14.71 -14.49
CA PRO A 55 19.73 15.44 -15.07
C PRO A 55 19.30 16.47 -16.12
N THR A 56 18.06 16.41 -16.60
CA THR A 56 17.57 17.34 -17.63
C THR A 56 17.25 18.72 -17.07
N VAL A 57 16.88 18.82 -15.79
CA VAL A 57 16.40 20.05 -15.17
C VAL A 57 17.52 21.10 -15.09
N ALA A 58 18.67 20.75 -14.51
CA ALA A 58 19.80 21.67 -14.39
C ALA A 58 20.29 22.17 -15.75
N ARG A 59 20.36 21.27 -16.73
CA ARG A 59 20.71 21.60 -18.12
C ARG A 59 19.72 22.57 -18.76
N ALA A 60 18.42 22.38 -18.53
CA ALA A 60 17.39 23.24 -19.08
C ALA A 60 17.39 24.65 -18.47
N ILE A 61 17.76 24.76 -17.18
CA ILE A 61 18.02 26.06 -16.52
C ILE A 61 19.28 26.70 -17.12
N ALA A 62 20.37 25.93 -17.29
CA ALA A 62 21.62 26.42 -17.85
C ALA A 62 21.49 26.94 -19.29
N GLN A 63 20.54 26.44 -20.08
CA GLN A 63 20.26 26.99 -21.42
C GLN A 63 19.63 28.39 -21.40
N GLN A 64 19.01 28.77 -20.28
CA GLN A 64 18.28 30.03 -20.13
C GLN A 64 18.99 31.03 -19.20
N PHE A 65 19.97 30.57 -18.41
CA PHE A 65 20.73 31.39 -17.47
C PHE A 65 22.24 31.29 -17.73
N PRO A 66 22.93 32.41 -18.03
CA PRO A 66 24.36 32.41 -18.37
C PRO A 66 25.31 32.34 -17.16
N GLY A 67 24.82 32.60 -15.95
CA GLY A 67 25.65 32.65 -14.75
C GLY A 67 26.05 31.27 -14.23
N HIS A 68 26.60 31.24 -13.01
CA HIS A 68 27.07 30.02 -12.37
C HIS A 68 25.90 29.17 -11.85
N ILE A 69 25.91 27.87 -12.18
CA ILE A 69 24.93 26.89 -11.68
C ILE A 69 25.68 25.66 -11.18
N LEU A 70 25.39 25.23 -9.97
CA LEU A 70 25.87 23.98 -9.36
C LEU A 70 24.69 23.03 -9.16
N ASN A 71 24.69 21.90 -9.85
CA ASN A 71 23.76 20.80 -9.60
C ASN A 71 24.44 19.79 -8.67
N LEU A 72 23.90 19.54 -7.50
CA LEU A 72 24.48 18.65 -6.49
C LEU A 72 23.53 17.47 -6.23
N SER A 73 24.08 16.26 -6.14
CA SER A 73 23.32 15.05 -5.85
C SER A 73 24.07 14.12 -4.89
N LEU A 74 23.35 13.61 -3.89
CA LEU A 74 23.81 12.56 -2.98
C LEU A 74 22.83 11.39 -3.04
N TYR A 75 23.35 10.18 -3.25
CA TYR A 75 22.56 8.96 -3.35
C TYR A 75 22.98 7.98 -2.24
N HIS A 76 22.04 7.66 -1.34
CA HIS A 76 22.21 6.73 -0.22
C HIS A 76 23.34 7.00 0.77
N ASP A 77 23.84 8.24 0.86
CA ASP A 77 25.08 8.60 1.57
C ASP A 77 26.37 8.01 0.97
N ASP A 78 26.27 7.22 -0.11
CA ASP A 78 27.36 6.43 -0.68
C ASP A 78 27.93 7.03 -1.99
N PHE A 79 27.17 7.90 -2.65
CA PHE A 79 27.53 8.43 -3.97
C PHE A 79 27.24 9.92 -4.07
N PHE A 80 28.29 10.72 -4.28
CA PHE A 80 28.22 12.17 -4.50
C PHE A 80 28.56 12.50 -5.95
N TYR A 81 27.70 13.30 -6.57
CA TYR A 81 27.85 13.77 -7.93
C TYR A 81 27.55 15.27 -8.02
N TYR A 82 28.30 15.98 -8.88
CA TYR A 82 27.93 17.34 -9.27
C TYR A 82 28.10 17.60 -10.77
N GLU A 83 27.35 18.60 -11.23
CA GLU A 83 27.57 19.26 -12.51
C GLU A 83 27.70 20.77 -12.31
N TYR A 84 28.64 21.39 -13.01
CA TYR A 84 28.86 22.82 -12.99
C TYR A 84 28.65 23.43 -14.37
N TYR A 85 27.74 24.40 -14.45
CA TYR A 85 27.42 25.11 -15.68
C TYR A 85 27.77 26.59 -15.59
N ARG A 86 28.16 27.16 -16.74
CA ARG A 86 28.36 28.60 -16.94
C ARG A 86 28.30 28.93 -18.42
N ASN A 87 27.86 30.14 -18.77
CA ASN A 87 27.76 30.61 -20.16
C ASN A 87 27.01 29.62 -21.08
N HIS A 88 25.95 29.00 -20.53
CA HIS A 88 25.13 27.98 -21.19
C HIS A 88 25.85 26.67 -21.55
N GLN A 89 27.01 26.42 -20.96
CA GLN A 89 27.81 25.22 -21.19
C GLN A 89 28.02 24.46 -19.88
N LEU A 90 28.04 23.14 -19.99
CA LEU A 90 28.58 22.28 -18.94
C LEU A 90 30.09 22.49 -18.92
N ILE A 91 30.60 23.01 -17.82
CA ILE A 91 32.02 23.34 -17.64
C ILE A 91 32.77 22.17 -17.02
N ASP A 92 32.14 21.51 -16.05
CA ASP A 92 32.78 20.43 -15.30
C ASP A 92 31.76 19.47 -14.67
N GLN A 93 32.19 18.25 -14.41
CA GLN A 93 31.42 17.21 -13.74
C GLN A 93 32.33 16.41 -12.80
N TYR A 94 31.74 15.87 -11.75
CA TYR A 94 32.44 15.06 -10.77
C TYR A 94 31.58 13.91 -10.30
N SER A 95 32.21 12.75 -10.13
CA SER A 95 31.66 11.62 -9.39
C SER A 95 32.65 11.17 -8.33
N SER A 96 32.17 10.98 -7.09
CA SER A 96 32.99 10.36 -6.04
C SER A 96 33.32 8.89 -6.33
N ASP A 97 32.49 8.24 -7.14
CA ASP A 97 32.69 6.89 -7.66
C ASP A 97 32.19 6.82 -9.13
N PRO A 98 33.08 7.01 -10.13
CA PRO A 98 32.68 6.99 -11.54
C PRO A 98 32.10 5.65 -12.02
N GLU A 99 32.36 4.54 -11.32
CA GLU A 99 31.92 3.19 -11.71
C GLU A 99 30.71 2.71 -10.89
N TYR A 100 30.13 3.57 -10.04
CA TYR A 100 29.00 3.24 -9.15
C TYR A 100 27.80 2.61 -9.88
N PHE A 101 27.49 3.08 -11.10
CA PHE A 101 26.39 2.56 -11.92
C PHE A 101 26.83 1.50 -12.95
N GLY A 102 28.09 1.07 -12.89
CA GLY A 102 28.70 0.07 -13.77
C GLY A 102 29.97 0.57 -14.46
N ASP A 103 30.65 -0.35 -15.16
CA ASP A 103 31.92 -0.07 -15.84
C ASP A 103 31.79 1.03 -16.92
N ILE A 104 32.66 2.03 -16.86
CA ILE A 104 32.73 3.11 -17.86
C ILE A 104 34.11 3.17 -18.55
N PRO A 105 34.19 3.68 -19.79
CA PRO A 105 35.47 3.88 -20.47
C PRO A 105 36.37 4.86 -19.70
N GLN A 106 37.69 4.64 -19.78
CA GLN A 106 38.68 5.51 -19.11
C GLN A 106 38.52 7.00 -19.48
N GLU A 107 38.17 7.31 -20.73
CA GLU A 107 37.94 8.70 -21.18
C GLU A 107 36.74 9.36 -20.48
N GLU A 108 35.72 8.58 -20.12
CA GLU A 108 34.53 9.06 -19.42
C GLU A 108 34.82 9.20 -17.92
N SER A 109 35.57 8.25 -17.35
CA SER A 109 36.07 8.32 -15.97
C SER A 109 36.97 9.54 -15.74
N GLU A 110 37.84 9.90 -16.70
CA GLU A 110 38.70 11.09 -16.61
C GLU A 110 37.90 12.39 -16.61
N LYS A 111 36.74 12.45 -17.27
CA LYS A 111 35.84 13.61 -17.27
C LYS A 111 35.08 13.78 -15.95
N LEU A 112 34.96 12.72 -15.16
CA LEU A 112 34.24 12.70 -13.87
C LEU A 112 35.16 12.96 -12.66
N ARG A 113 36.42 13.37 -12.88
CA ARG A 113 37.36 13.66 -11.78
C ARG A 113 37.17 15.04 -11.16
N GLY A 114 36.42 15.93 -11.82
CA GLY A 114 36.34 17.34 -11.48
C GLY A 114 37.65 18.09 -11.71
N GLN A 115 37.55 19.37 -12.05
CA GLN A 115 38.68 20.26 -12.34
C GLN A 115 38.59 21.49 -11.44
N PRO A 116 39.25 21.48 -10.26
CA PRO A 116 39.18 22.57 -9.29
C PRO A 116 39.44 23.97 -9.87
N GLU A 117 40.27 24.09 -10.91
CA GLU A 117 40.64 25.36 -11.53
C GLU A 117 39.46 26.07 -12.20
N VAL A 118 38.43 25.34 -12.63
CA VAL A 118 37.26 25.91 -13.33
C VAL A 118 36.40 26.80 -12.43
N PHE A 119 36.57 26.70 -11.11
CA PHE A 119 35.87 27.49 -10.11
C PHE A 119 36.55 28.83 -9.79
N ALA A 120 37.71 29.14 -10.39
CA ALA A 120 38.47 30.35 -10.09
C ALA A 120 37.61 31.63 -10.18
N ASP A 121 36.82 31.76 -11.25
CA ASP A 121 35.94 32.92 -11.42
C ASP A 121 34.80 32.95 -10.39
N LEU A 122 34.20 31.79 -10.07
CA LEU A 122 33.16 31.70 -9.04
C LEU A 122 33.69 32.12 -7.66
N LEU A 123 34.92 31.73 -7.31
CA LEU A 123 35.58 32.12 -6.06
C LEU A 123 35.75 33.64 -5.95
N THR A 124 35.99 34.35 -7.06
CA THR A 124 36.07 35.82 -7.03
C THR A 124 34.74 36.50 -6.73
N GLU A 125 33.61 35.83 -7.00
CA GLU A 125 32.27 36.34 -6.76
C GLU A 125 31.73 35.98 -5.36
N LEU A 126 32.45 35.15 -4.59
CA LEU A 126 32.05 34.75 -3.25
C LEU A 126 32.56 35.73 -2.19
N PRO A 127 31.80 35.97 -1.11
CA PRO A 127 32.17 36.89 -0.05
C PRO A 127 33.34 36.41 0.83
N ASN A 128 33.68 35.12 0.77
CA ASN A 128 34.74 34.51 1.60
C ASN A 128 36.05 34.38 0.80
N GLN A 129 37.03 35.24 1.09
CA GLN A 129 38.29 35.32 0.32
C GLN A 129 39.37 34.31 0.75
N ASP A 130 39.13 33.51 1.79
CA ASP A 130 40.11 32.55 2.32
C ASP A 130 40.07 31.18 1.62
N ILE A 131 39.14 30.99 0.68
CA ILE A 131 38.96 29.72 -0.04
C ILE A 131 39.82 29.72 -1.30
N THR A 132 40.62 28.65 -1.47
CA THR A 132 41.53 28.50 -2.60
C THR A 132 41.16 27.29 -3.44
N ILE A 133 41.67 27.23 -4.68
CA ILE A 133 41.54 26.07 -5.57
C ILE A 133 42.06 24.79 -4.88
N ALA A 134 43.07 24.91 -4.00
CA ALA A 134 43.61 23.77 -3.27
C ALA A 134 42.60 23.13 -2.30
N HIS A 135 41.76 23.95 -1.64
CA HIS A 135 40.69 23.42 -0.77
C HIS A 135 39.63 22.67 -1.58
N ILE A 136 39.33 23.13 -2.80
CA ILE A 136 38.42 22.40 -3.70
C ILE A 136 39.05 21.08 -4.13
N ALA A 137 40.33 21.09 -4.52
CA ALA A 137 41.06 19.89 -4.91
C ALA A 137 41.07 18.82 -3.81
N GLU A 138 41.22 19.23 -2.55
CA GLU A 138 41.19 18.35 -1.37
C GLU A 138 39.83 17.68 -1.17
N VAL A 139 38.71 18.34 -1.48
CA VAL A 139 37.38 17.72 -1.39
C VAL A 139 37.14 16.76 -2.55
N LEU A 140 37.67 17.07 -3.74
CA LEU A 140 37.46 16.25 -4.94
C LEU A 140 38.41 15.06 -5.06
N THR A 141 39.49 15.00 -4.27
CA THR A 141 40.41 13.86 -4.29
C THR A 141 39.68 12.55 -4.05
N VAL A 142 39.82 11.61 -4.99
CA VAL A 142 39.26 10.25 -4.91
C VAL A 142 40.19 9.42 -4.01
N SER A 143 39.64 8.80 -2.97
CA SER A 143 40.39 7.88 -2.10
C SER A 143 40.95 6.71 -2.89
N SER A 144 42.09 6.18 -2.48
CA SER A 144 42.66 4.98 -3.10
C SER A 144 41.76 3.75 -2.86
N GLN A 145 41.90 2.72 -3.71
CA GLN A 145 41.11 1.49 -3.59
C GLN A 145 41.32 0.77 -2.23
N GLU A 146 42.52 0.84 -1.66
CA GLU A 146 42.82 0.30 -0.32
C GLU A 146 42.11 1.09 0.80
N GLU A 147 42.08 2.41 0.72
CA GLU A 147 41.37 3.27 1.68
C GLU A 147 39.85 3.05 1.59
N TRP A 148 39.31 2.88 0.37
CA TRP A 148 37.90 2.57 0.13
C TRP A 148 37.48 1.23 0.75
N GLU A 149 38.29 0.18 0.59
CA GLU A 149 38.03 -1.15 1.17
C GLU A 149 38.05 -1.12 2.72
N GLU A 150 38.95 -0.33 3.31
CA GLU A 150 39.05 -0.15 4.76
C GLU A 150 37.84 0.60 5.33
N LEU A 151 37.41 1.69 4.67
CA LEU A 151 36.23 2.48 5.04
C LEU A 151 34.93 1.68 4.89
N THR A 152 34.82 0.87 3.82
CA THR A 152 33.66 0.00 3.57
C THR A 152 33.54 -1.08 4.65
N GLN A 153 34.65 -1.69 5.06
CA GLN A 153 34.66 -2.66 6.17
C GLN A 153 34.25 -2.03 7.50
N ARG A 154 34.74 -0.82 7.79
CA ARG A 154 34.39 -0.08 9.01
C ARG A 154 32.90 0.31 9.02
N SER A 155 32.35 0.68 7.86
CA SER A 155 30.92 0.98 7.67
C SER A 155 30.04 -0.26 7.86
N LEU A 156 30.44 -1.41 7.31
CA LEU A 156 29.74 -2.69 7.49
C LEU A 156 29.73 -3.16 8.96
N GLU A 157 30.80 -2.93 9.69
CA GLU A 157 30.90 -3.27 11.12
C GLU A 157 29.95 -2.38 11.95
N ILE A 158 29.86 -1.08 11.66
CA ILE A 158 28.94 -0.15 12.30
C ILE A 158 27.48 -0.50 11.97
N TRP A 159 27.17 -0.80 10.70
CA TRP A 159 25.85 -1.25 10.27
C TRP A 159 25.40 -2.52 11.02
N ARG A 160 26.30 -3.48 11.22
CA ARG A 160 26.03 -4.69 12.03
C ARG A 160 25.77 -4.38 13.49
N GLN A 161 26.45 -3.38 14.07
CA GLN A 161 26.19 -2.96 15.45
C GLN A 161 24.83 -2.26 15.60
N LEU A 162 24.41 -1.49 14.59
CA LEU A 162 23.09 -0.85 14.54
C LEU A 162 21.94 -1.87 14.38
N GLU A 163 22.13 -2.95 13.61
CA GLU A 163 21.14 -4.04 13.46
C GLU A 163 20.87 -4.81 14.76
N VAL A 164 21.80 -4.79 15.73
CA VAL A 164 21.71 -5.52 17.00
C VAL A 164 21.07 -4.68 18.13
N GLY A 165 20.64 -3.43 17.85
CA GLY A 165 19.83 -2.63 18.77
C GLY A 165 20.62 -1.80 19.77
N ALA A 166 21.72 -1.17 19.35
CA ALA A 166 22.40 -0.14 20.15
C ALA A 166 21.47 1.09 20.39
N ASN A 167 21.58 1.71 21.56
CA ASN A 167 20.76 2.87 21.95
C ASN A 167 21.14 4.14 21.17
N SER A 168 20.21 5.09 21.07
CA SER A 168 20.37 6.35 20.32
C SER A 168 21.56 7.22 20.72
N ASP A 169 22.04 7.10 21.96
CA ASP A 169 23.16 7.90 22.47
C ASP A 169 24.51 7.44 21.89
N ASP A 170 24.68 6.14 21.60
CA ASP A 170 25.91 5.58 21.00
C ASP A 170 26.09 6.01 19.52
N ILE A 171 25.00 6.39 18.85
CA ILE A 171 24.98 6.81 17.43
C ILE A 171 25.57 8.21 17.25
N SER A 172 25.45 9.06 18.28
CA SER A 172 25.92 10.46 18.25
C SER A 172 27.43 10.62 18.48
N GLU A 173 28.11 9.59 18.99
CA GLU A 173 29.56 9.57 19.25
C GLU A 173 30.37 8.94 18.10
N LEU A 174 29.71 8.39 17.07
CA LEU A 174 30.40 7.86 15.89
C LEU A 174 30.92 9.01 15.03
N PRO A 175 32.16 8.95 14.51
CA PRO A 175 32.64 9.93 13.54
C PRO A 175 31.93 9.69 12.21
N TYR A 176 30.70 10.22 12.08
CA TYR A 176 29.85 10.11 10.89
C TYR A 176 30.62 10.58 9.62
N ASP A 177 31.48 11.58 9.80
CA ASP A 177 32.37 12.14 8.78
C ASP A 177 33.44 11.15 8.27
N GLU A 178 33.79 10.11 9.05
CA GLU A 178 34.76 9.06 8.69
C GLU A 178 34.10 7.84 8.03
N VAL A 179 32.76 7.74 7.99
CA VAL A 179 32.03 6.52 7.59
C VAL A 179 31.36 6.67 6.23
N PHE A 180 30.84 7.85 5.90
CA PHE A 180 30.16 8.13 4.63
C PHE A 180 30.93 9.16 3.81
N GLU A 181 32.01 8.72 3.16
CA GLU A 181 32.93 9.61 2.43
C GLU A 181 32.21 10.51 1.41
N ALA A 182 31.24 9.97 0.67
CA ALA A 182 30.44 10.72 -0.28
C ALA A 182 29.58 11.82 0.37
N ALA A 183 28.91 11.50 1.49
CA ALA A 183 28.14 12.48 2.25
C ALA A 183 29.04 13.59 2.83
N SER A 184 30.22 13.23 3.36
CA SER A 184 31.23 14.19 3.83
C SER A 184 31.70 15.11 2.71
N LYS A 185 32.04 14.54 1.55
CA LYS A 185 32.47 15.31 0.36
C LYS A 185 31.38 16.25 -0.12
N PHE A 186 30.13 15.78 -0.19
CA PHE A 186 28.97 16.60 -0.52
C PHE A 186 28.85 17.81 0.44
N TYR A 187 28.88 17.55 1.74
CA TYR A 187 28.78 18.58 2.78
C TYR A 187 29.87 19.63 2.64
N TRP A 188 31.14 19.20 2.59
CA TRP A 188 32.27 20.12 2.50
C TRP A 188 32.30 20.87 1.18
N PHE A 189 31.94 20.22 0.06
CA PHE A 189 31.83 20.88 -1.24
C PHE A 189 30.79 22.00 -1.22
N ALA A 190 29.57 21.74 -0.74
CA ALA A 190 28.54 22.77 -0.60
C ALA A 190 28.99 23.91 0.31
N LYS A 191 29.68 23.57 1.42
CA LYS A 191 30.20 24.54 2.40
C LYS A 191 31.31 25.43 1.84
N LEU A 192 32.18 24.92 0.95
CA LEU A 192 33.20 25.73 0.26
C LEU A 192 32.56 26.86 -0.56
N PHE A 193 31.43 26.61 -1.21
CA PHE A 193 30.73 27.64 -1.97
C PHE A 193 29.73 28.45 -1.12
N ASN A 194 29.69 28.20 0.19
CA ASN A 194 28.76 28.80 1.15
C ASN A 194 27.29 28.63 0.75
N VAL A 195 26.99 27.48 0.14
CA VAL A 195 25.64 27.10 -0.27
C VAL A 195 24.87 26.64 0.97
N LYS A 196 23.72 27.27 1.21
CA LYS A 196 22.80 26.90 2.29
C LYS A 196 21.71 25.97 1.79
N ASN A 197 21.19 25.15 2.70
CA ASN A 197 20.13 24.17 2.44
C ASN A 197 20.51 23.14 1.35
N ALA A 198 21.78 22.76 1.20
CA ALA A 198 22.19 21.75 0.21
C ALA A 198 21.79 20.33 0.62
N GLU A 199 21.85 20.00 1.91
CA GLU A 199 21.57 18.67 2.48
C GLU A 199 20.07 18.37 2.61
N THR A 200 19.33 18.54 1.52
CA THR A 200 17.90 18.25 1.46
C THR A 200 17.47 18.00 0.02
N CYS A 201 16.20 17.66 -0.18
CA CYS A 201 15.55 17.52 -1.47
C CYS A 201 14.10 17.99 -1.38
N TYR A 202 13.40 18.06 -2.50
CA TYR A 202 12.01 18.50 -2.53
C TYR A 202 11.12 17.69 -1.56
N GLU A 203 11.26 16.37 -1.54
CA GLU A 203 10.47 15.47 -0.68
C GLU A 203 10.70 15.73 0.81
N TYR A 204 11.96 15.92 1.22
CA TYR A 204 12.29 16.16 2.63
C TYR A 204 11.81 17.54 3.08
N LEU A 205 11.89 18.55 2.22
CA LEU A 205 11.32 19.87 2.46
C LEU A 205 9.79 19.86 2.61
N GLN A 206 9.10 18.85 2.05
CA GLN A 206 7.65 18.70 2.19
C GLN A 206 7.23 17.98 3.48
N ASP A 207 8.13 17.28 4.16
CA ASP A 207 7.86 16.65 5.45
C ASP A 207 7.82 17.70 6.59
N GLU A 208 7.04 17.45 7.65
CA GLU A 208 6.68 18.47 8.66
C GLU A 208 7.84 18.86 9.62
N ASP A 209 9.05 18.31 9.44
CA ASP A 209 10.21 18.45 10.35
C ASP A 209 11.30 19.36 9.73
N ASN A 210 10.96 20.63 9.51
CA ASN A 210 11.77 21.61 8.77
C ASN A 210 12.62 22.56 9.67
N GLU A 211 12.88 22.20 10.93
CA GLU A 211 13.51 23.12 11.92
C GLU A 211 14.94 23.57 11.54
N GLU A 212 15.62 22.87 10.62
CA GLU A 212 17.01 23.17 10.20
C GLU A 212 17.14 23.93 8.86
N ILE A 213 16.03 24.22 8.14
CA ILE A 213 16.08 24.86 6.82
C ILE A 213 16.05 26.39 6.93
N GLU A 214 17.12 27.03 6.46
CA GLU A 214 17.28 28.48 6.54
C GLU A 214 16.25 29.18 5.63
N ARG A 215 15.46 30.09 6.23
CA ARG A 215 14.45 30.92 5.56
C ARG A 215 13.40 30.13 4.78
N TRP A 216 13.06 28.94 5.27
CA TRP A 216 12.04 28.06 4.68
C TRP A 216 10.71 28.75 4.36
N SER A 217 10.22 29.64 5.24
CA SER A 217 8.95 30.35 5.07
C SER A 217 8.89 31.29 3.85
N GLU A 218 10.03 31.59 3.24
CA GLU A 218 10.14 32.45 2.06
C GLU A 218 10.25 31.65 0.74
N PHE A 219 10.24 30.31 0.80
CA PHE A 219 10.34 29.48 -0.38
C PHE A 219 9.10 29.61 -1.27
N VAL A 220 9.31 29.57 -2.58
CA VAL A 220 8.25 29.60 -3.59
C VAL A 220 8.05 28.20 -4.15
N HIS A 221 6.82 27.70 -4.06
CA HIS A 221 6.44 26.41 -4.63
C HIS A 221 5.82 26.60 -6.03
N ILE A 222 6.29 25.82 -7.01
CA ILE A 222 5.85 25.89 -8.41
C ILE A 222 5.49 24.48 -8.91
N PRO A 223 4.30 24.25 -9.49
CA PRO A 223 3.17 25.18 -9.59
C PRO A 223 2.62 25.55 -8.21
N ASP A 224 1.86 26.66 -8.12
CA ASP A 224 1.29 27.13 -6.85
C ASP A 224 0.46 26.02 -6.17
N PRO A 225 0.84 25.59 -4.94
CA PRO A 225 0.16 24.52 -4.23
C PRO A 225 -1.30 24.87 -3.90
N ALA A 226 -1.68 26.16 -3.89
CA ALA A 226 -3.06 26.57 -3.70
C ALA A 226 -4.00 26.06 -4.81
N ILE A 227 -3.50 25.88 -6.04
CA ILE A 227 -4.30 25.33 -7.15
C ILE A 227 -4.63 23.86 -6.88
N GLU A 228 -3.63 23.09 -6.50
CA GLU A 228 -3.78 21.67 -6.19
C GLU A 228 -4.61 21.47 -4.92
N LEU A 229 -4.36 22.25 -3.88
CA LEU A 229 -5.15 22.24 -2.65
C LEU A 229 -6.62 22.62 -2.93
N ALA A 230 -6.87 23.63 -3.76
CA ALA A 230 -8.23 24.00 -4.16
C ALA A 230 -8.90 22.90 -4.98
N ARG A 231 -8.15 22.18 -5.83
CA ARG A 231 -8.65 21.01 -6.56
C ARG A 231 -9.04 19.89 -5.59
N GLN A 232 -8.16 19.52 -4.66
CA GLN A 232 -8.40 18.51 -3.62
C GLN A 232 -9.61 18.89 -2.75
N GLN A 233 -9.73 20.15 -2.35
CA GLN A 233 -10.88 20.65 -1.59
C GLN A 233 -12.18 20.55 -2.38
N ARG A 234 -12.17 20.88 -3.68
CA ARG A 234 -13.34 20.72 -4.56
C ARG A 234 -13.72 19.26 -4.75
N GLU A 235 -12.75 18.36 -4.92
CA GLU A 235 -12.99 16.93 -5.06
C GLU A 235 -13.57 16.34 -3.78
N LYS A 236 -12.98 16.68 -2.62
CA LYS A 236 -13.53 16.32 -1.31
C LYS A 236 -14.95 16.83 -1.12
N ALA A 237 -15.22 18.10 -1.45
CA ALA A 237 -16.56 18.67 -1.35
C ALA A 237 -17.59 17.95 -2.25
N LYS A 238 -17.20 17.52 -3.46
CA LYS A 238 -18.06 16.71 -4.33
C LYS A 238 -18.37 15.33 -3.72
N ILE A 239 -17.37 14.70 -3.11
CA ILE A 239 -17.53 13.40 -2.43
C ILE A 239 -18.48 13.56 -1.24
N ASP A 240 -18.29 14.60 -0.42
CA ASP A 240 -19.12 14.89 0.75
C ASP A 240 -20.59 15.20 0.36
N ASP A 241 -20.80 15.94 -0.73
CA ASP A 241 -22.13 16.24 -1.28
C ASP A 241 -22.82 14.98 -1.83
N ALA A 242 -22.07 14.11 -2.51
CA ALA A 242 -22.57 12.82 -2.99
C ALA A 242 -23.01 11.92 -1.81
N PHE A 243 -22.21 11.82 -0.76
CA PHE A 243 -22.59 11.09 0.45
C PHE A 243 -23.82 11.69 1.13
N THR A 244 -23.92 13.02 1.20
CA THR A 244 -25.08 13.73 1.75
C THR A 244 -26.35 13.40 0.95
N THR A 245 -26.25 13.36 -0.38
CA THR A 245 -27.35 13.01 -1.28
C THR A 245 -27.79 11.56 -1.09
N LEU A 246 -26.85 10.62 -1.01
CA LEU A 246 -27.13 9.19 -0.79
C LEU A 246 -27.78 8.92 0.59
N LYS A 247 -27.36 9.66 1.63
CA LYS A 247 -28.00 9.61 2.96
C LYS A 247 -29.43 10.12 2.91
N LYS A 248 -29.67 11.27 2.27
CA LYS A 248 -31.03 11.83 2.09
C LYS A 248 -31.95 10.91 1.29
N ALA A 249 -31.41 10.19 0.31
CA ALA A 249 -32.15 9.21 -0.49
C ALA A 249 -32.43 7.89 0.25
N GLY A 250 -31.87 7.68 1.45
CA GLY A 250 -32.00 6.44 2.20
C GLY A 250 -31.24 5.25 1.58
N ILE A 251 -30.27 5.54 0.69
CA ILE A 251 -29.40 4.54 0.06
C ILE A 251 -28.19 4.26 0.97
N LEU A 252 -27.52 5.31 1.46
CA LEU A 252 -26.50 5.18 2.50
C LEU A 252 -27.18 5.31 3.87
N LEU A 253 -27.17 4.23 4.65
CA LEU A 253 -27.87 4.17 5.94
C LEU A 253 -26.98 4.64 7.08
N LEU A 254 -25.73 4.19 7.10
CA LEU A 254 -24.78 4.52 8.17
C LEU A 254 -23.34 4.56 7.65
N THR A 255 -22.52 5.41 8.25
CA THR A 255 -21.06 5.40 8.09
C THR A 255 -20.44 5.28 9.47
N VAL A 256 -19.65 4.24 9.69
CA VAL A 256 -18.91 4.00 10.92
C VAL A 256 -17.44 4.33 10.64
N PRO A 257 -16.93 5.47 11.14
CA PRO A 257 -15.53 5.84 10.94
C PRO A 257 -14.61 4.97 11.80
N SER A 258 -13.37 4.77 11.34
CA SER A 258 -12.33 4.14 12.16
C SER A 258 -12.10 4.93 13.45
N PRO A 259 -11.89 4.25 14.60
CA PRO A 259 -11.53 4.93 15.83
C PRO A 259 -10.15 5.60 15.68
N PRO A 260 -9.86 6.62 16.50
CA PRO A 260 -8.53 7.26 16.52
C PRO A 260 -7.44 6.19 16.68
N GLN A 261 -6.42 6.23 15.83
CA GLN A 261 -5.35 5.25 15.87
C GLN A 261 -4.44 5.49 17.09
N SER A 262 -4.18 4.45 17.88
CA SER A 262 -3.18 4.46 18.95
C SER A 262 -2.00 3.58 18.53
N GLY A 263 -1.00 4.16 17.85
CA GLY A 263 0.25 3.47 17.48
C GLY A 263 0.50 3.37 15.97
N TYR A 264 1.51 2.59 15.58
CA TYR A 264 2.01 2.50 14.20
C TYR A 264 1.11 1.69 13.24
N PHE A 265 0.27 0.80 13.76
CA PHE A 265 -0.57 -0.09 12.93
C PHE A 265 -2.01 0.41 12.83
N PRO A 266 -2.61 0.41 11.62
CA PRO A 266 -3.97 0.90 11.43
C PRO A 266 -4.99 -0.01 12.13
N ASN A 267 -6.09 0.59 12.59
CA ASN A 267 -7.24 -0.16 13.08
C ASN A 267 -8.00 -0.75 11.88
N THR A 268 -8.00 -2.07 11.74
CA THR A 268 -8.75 -2.77 10.70
C THR A 268 -10.15 -3.18 11.19
N PRO A 269 -11.22 -2.95 10.42
CA PRO A 269 -12.54 -3.39 10.80
C PRO A 269 -12.69 -4.90 10.66
N ILE A 270 -13.46 -5.51 11.55
CA ILE A 270 -13.90 -6.89 11.47
C ILE A 270 -15.43 -6.88 11.59
N SER A 271 -16.14 -7.48 10.63
CA SER A 271 -17.61 -7.66 10.72
C SER A 271 -18.05 -9.06 10.38
N THR A 272 -19.30 -9.31 10.74
CA THR A 272 -20.13 -10.39 10.25
C THR A 272 -21.59 -9.94 10.33
N PRO A 273 -22.47 -10.42 9.42
CA PRO A 273 -23.91 -10.27 9.57
C PRO A 273 -24.40 -10.85 10.90
N ASP A 274 -25.33 -10.15 11.54
CA ASP A 274 -26.00 -10.63 12.76
C ASP A 274 -27.22 -11.51 12.44
N ASN A 275 -28.00 -11.87 13.46
CA ASN A 275 -29.19 -12.72 13.34
C ASN A 275 -30.52 -11.97 13.10
N VAL A 276 -30.52 -10.65 13.07
CA VAL A 276 -31.73 -9.80 12.98
C VAL A 276 -31.71 -8.81 11.80
N GLY A 277 -30.77 -8.96 10.86
CA GLY A 277 -30.67 -8.14 9.65
C GLY A 277 -29.70 -6.96 9.75
N GLY A 278 -28.88 -6.94 10.80
CA GLY A 278 -27.78 -6.01 11.02
C GLY A 278 -26.39 -6.64 10.91
N PHE A 279 -25.42 -6.00 11.55
CA PHE A 279 -24.02 -6.40 11.53
C PHE A 279 -23.40 -6.23 12.92
N PHE A 280 -22.57 -7.20 13.32
CA PHE A 280 -21.58 -6.96 14.36
C PHE A 280 -20.35 -6.34 13.70
N ILE A 281 -19.83 -5.25 14.26
CA ILE A 281 -18.65 -4.54 13.78
C ILE A 281 -17.74 -4.24 14.97
N SER A 282 -16.45 -4.55 14.79
CA SER A 282 -15.36 -4.28 15.73
C SER A 282 -14.15 -3.71 15.00
N TRP A 283 -13.21 -3.13 15.75
CA TRP A 283 -11.97 -2.57 15.18
C TRP A 283 -10.74 -3.21 15.84
N SER A 284 -10.04 -4.09 15.11
CA SER A 284 -8.82 -4.73 15.57
C SER A 284 -7.60 -3.86 15.30
N GLY A 285 -6.70 -3.76 16.28
CA GLY A 285 -5.42 -3.08 16.17
C GLY A 285 -4.46 -3.57 17.26
N LEU A 286 -3.15 -3.44 17.03
CA LEU A 286 -2.15 -3.78 18.03
C LEU A 286 -2.31 -2.84 19.25
N GLY A 287 -2.84 -3.37 20.35
CA GLY A 287 -3.14 -2.62 21.57
C GLY A 287 -4.63 -2.42 21.88
N ASN A 288 -5.55 -2.72 20.96
CA ASN A 288 -7.01 -2.64 21.20
C ASN A 288 -7.49 -3.87 22.00
N GLN A 289 -7.20 -3.92 23.30
CA GLN A 289 -7.59 -5.02 24.18
C GLN A 289 -8.21 -4.53 25.50
N PRO A 290 -9.39 -5.03 25.89
CA PRO A 290 -10.25 -6.00 25.17
C PRO A 290 -10.92 -5.40 23.91
N LEU A 291 -11.28 -6.24 22.93
CA LEU A 291 -11.96 -5.77 21.71
C LEU A 291 -13.41 -5.37 22.01
N GLU A 292 -13.77 -4.11 21.73
CA GLU A 292 -15.17 -3.66 21.79
C GLU A 292 -15.92 -4.10 20.52
N MET A 293 -16.95 -4.93 20.69
CA MET A 293 -17.86 -5.36 19.63
C MET A 293 -19.20 -4.66 19.72
N LYS A 294 -19.67 -4.10 18.61
CA LYS A 294 -20.92 -3.34 18.52
C LYS A 294 -21.87 -3.96 17.51
N GLN A 295 -23.15 -4.06 17.87
CA GLN A 295 -24.22 -4.49 16.99
C GLN A 295 -24.93 -3.27 16.39
N TYR A 296 -24.96 -3.20 15.07
CA TYR A 296 -25.61 -2.15 14.29
C TYR A 296 -26.83 -2.72 13.58
N THR A 297 -28.02 -2.21 13.92
CA THR A 297 -29.31 -2.69 13.40
C THR A 297 -30.22 -1.51 13.07
N ALA A 298 -31.28 -1.76 12.30
CA ALA A 298 -32.33 -0.78 12.09
C ALA A 298 -33.11 -0.49 13.40
N PRO A 299 -33.57 0.76 13.64
CA PRO A 299 -33.28 1.97 12.88
C PRO A 299 -31.80 2.42 12.94
N TRP A 300 -31.20 2.66 11.77
CA TRP A 300 -29.75 2.90 11.59
C TRP A 300 -29.21 4.21 12.18
N ASN A 301 -30.10 5.02 12.75
CA ASN A 301 -29.79 6.26 13.45
C ASN A 301 -29.70 6.09 14.98
N ASN A 302 -29.97 4.89 15.49
CA ASN A 302 -29.81 4.59 16.91
C ASN A 302 -28.34 4.35 17.27
N GLU A 303 -28.01 4.54 18.54
CA GLU A 303 -26.71 4.10 19.06
C GLU A 303 -26.59 2.57 18.93
N PRO A 304 -25.43 2.06 18.47
CA PRO A 304 -25.21 0.62 18.38
C PRO A 304 -25.19 -0.01 19.77
N VAL A 305 -25.60 -1.28 19.84
CA VAL A 305 -25.63 -2.03 21.10
C VAL A 305 -24.25 -2.65 21.35
N ASN A 306 -23.65 -2.37 22.50
CA ASN A 306 -22.42 -3.02 22.92
C ASN A 306 -22.67 -4.49 23.27
N ILE A 307 -21.82 -5.38 22.73
CA ILE A 307 -21.86 -6.80 23.00
C ILE A 307 -20.63 -7.16 23.85
N ASP A 308 -20.84 -7.23 25.15
CA ASP A 308 -19.79 -7.55 26.12
C ASP A 308 -19.39 -9.04 26.02
N LEU A 309 -18.43 -9.34 25.18
CA LEU A 309 -17.75 -10.64 25.13
C LEU A 309 -16.28 -10.46 25.56
N PRO A 310 -15.72 -11.42 26.32
CA PRO A 310 -14.30 -11.40 26.66
C PRO A 310 -13.46 -11.84 25.45
N ILE A 311 -13.43 -11.03 24.40
CA ILE A 311 -12.57 -11.22 23.22
C ILE A 311 -11.23 -10.58 23.52
N GLU A 312 -10.29 -11.43 23.93
CA GLU A 312 -8.93 -11.06 24.25
C GLU A 312 -7.98 -11.39 23.10
N GLU A 313 -6.96 -10.53 22.96
CA GLU A 313 -5.80 -10.57 22.08
C GLU A 313 -6.03 -10.67 20.56
N ASN A 314 -5.57 -9.67 19.81
CA ASN A 314 -5.33 -9.70 18.35
C ASN A 314 -6.39 -10.42 17.47
N PRO A 315 -7.70 -10.12 17.61
CA PRO A 315 -8.71 -10.68 16.72
C PRO A 315 -8.46 -10.21 15.27
N TYR A 316 -8.77 -11.06 14.31
CA TYR A 316 -8.52 -10.82 12.88
C TYR A 316 -9.72 -11.14 11.98
N VAL A 317 -10.50 -12.16 12.32
CA VAL A 317 -11.71 -12.54 11.58
C VAL A 317 -12.78 -13.01 12.55
N MET A 318 -14.05 -12.83 12.20
CA MET A 318 -15.19 -13.28 13.01
C MET A 318 -16.28 -13.89 12.13
N GLN A 319 -17.06 -14.81 12.70
CA GLN A 319 -18.21 -15.38 11.99
C GLN A 319 -19.28 -15.82 12.98
N VAL A 320 -20.53 -15.40 12.72
CA VAL A 320 -21.70 -15.86 13.49
C VAL A 320 -22.27 -17.13 12.87
N SER A 321 -22.66 -18.08 13.70
CA SER A 321 -23.25 -19.35 13.27
C SER A 321 -24.63 -19.17 12.59
N PRO A 322 -25.08 -20.10 11.74
CA PRO A 322 -26.38 -20.03 11.04
C PRO A 322 -27.59 -19.69 11.93
N SER A 323 -27.67 -20.23 13.14
CA SER A 323 -28.75 -19.96 14.10
C SER A 323 -28.59 -18.63 14.85
N GLY A 324 -27.40 -18.02 14.80
CA GLY A 324 -27.10 -16.81 15.56
C GLY A 324 -26.69 -17.05 17.01
N LYS A 325 -26.54 -18.32 17.43
CA LYS A 325 -26.21 -18.68 18.81
C LYS A 325 -24.73 -18.60 19.15
N PHE A 326 -23.87 -18.84 18.17
CA PHE A 326 -22.43 -18.91 18.38
C PHE A 326 -21.68 -17.85 17.57
N LEU A 327 -20.56 -17.38 18.13
CA LEU A 327 -19.58 -16.56 17.44
C LEU A 327 -18.23 -17.27 17.47
N ALA A 328 -17.62 -17.48 16.31
CA ALA A 328 -16.23 -17.88 16.20
C ALA A 328 -15.36 -16.66 15.90
N VAL A 329 -14.20 -16.55 16.55
CA VAL A 329 -13.22 -15.49 16.34
C VAL A 329 -11.85 -16.11 16.07
N GLY A 330 -11.16 -15.62 15.05
CA GLY A 330 -9.82 -16.04 14.67
C GLY A 330 -8.82 -14.97 15.05
N HIS A 331 -7.68 -15.38 15.60
CA HIS A 331 -6.68 -14.48 16.16
C HIS A 331 -5.37 -14.53 15.35
N ALA A 332 -4.63 -13.41 15.36
CA ALA A 332 -3.38 -13.22 14.64
C ALA A 332 -2.26 -12.70 15.58
N SER A 333 -1.13 -12.26 14.99
CA SER A 333 -0.05 -11.54 15.69
C SER A 333 0.47 -12.20 16.96
N GLY A 334 0.64 -13.53 16.95
CA GLY A 334 1.23 -14.29 18.06
C GLY A 334 0.23 -15.03 18.94
N SER A 335 -1.04 -14.63 18.95
CA SER A 335 -2.08 -15.32 19.74
C SER A 335 -2.50 -16.66 19.11
N TRP A 336 -2.31 -16.82 17.80
CA TRP A 336 -2.43 -18.06 17.00
C TRP A 336 -3.46 -19.07 17.50
N GLN A 337 -4.74 -18.66 17.57
CA GLN A 337 -5.83 -19.50 18.04
C GLN A 337 -7.14 -19.13 17.33
N ALA A 338 -8.15 -19.98 17.50
CA ALA A 338 -9.54 -19.65 17.28
C ALA A 338 -10.29 -19.77 18.61
N THR A 339 -11.32 -18.97 18.82
CA THR A 339 -12.17 -19.01 20.01
C THR A 339 -13.63 -19.13 19.60
N LEU A 340 -14.40 -19.87 20.39
CA LEU A 340 -15.83 -20.09 20.19
C LEU A 340 -16.58 -19.54 21.39
N TYR A 341 -17.55 -18.66 21.15
CA TYR A 341 -18.38 -18.00 22.15
C TYR A 341 -19.85 -18.36 22.00
N ASP A 342 -20.55 -18.37 23.12
CA ASP A 342 -22.01 -18.33 23.22
C ASP A 342 -22.46 -16.87 23.24
N LEU A 343 -23.26 -16.47 22.24
CA LEU A 343 -23.76 -15.10 22.10
C LEU A 343 -24.91 -14.78 23.05
N GLU A 344 -25.69 -15.77 23.47
CA GLU A 344 -26.82 -15.59 24.38
C GLU A 344 -26.33 -15.40 25.82
N ASN A 345 -25.45 -16.30 26.26
CA ASN A 345 -24.88 -16.29 27.61
C ASN A 345 -23.61 -15.44 27.74
N LYS A 346 -23.12 -14.87 26.63
CA LYS A 346 -21.93 -14.01 26.55
C LYS A 346 -20.67 -14.63 27.17
N GLN A 347 -20.42 -15.91 26.88
CA GLN A 347 -19.33 -16.68 27.50
C GLN A 347 -18.44 -17.35 26.46
N LEU A 348 -17.15 -17.47 26.78
CA LEU A 348 -16.21 -18.29 26.04
C LEU A 348 -16.52 -19.77 26.28
N LEU A 349 -16.75 -20.52 25.21
CA LEU A 349 -17.00 -21.96 25.26
C LEU A 349 -15.72 -22.77 25.04
N GLN A 350 -14.89 -22.37 24.07
CA GLN A 350 -13.70 -23.14 23.72
C GLN A 350 -12.58 -22.28 23.11
N ILE A 351 -11.33 -22.64 23.42
CA ILE A 351 -10.12 -22.15 22.76
C ILE A 351 -9.54 -23.29 21.92
N ILE A 352 -9.24 -23.00 20.65
CA ILE A 352 -8.71 -23.94 19.67
C ILE A 352 -7.31 -23.44 19.26
N PRO A 353 -6.24 -24.01 19.83
CA PRO A 353 -4.88 -23.59 19.51
C PRO A 353 -4.52 -23.89 18.06
N HIS A 354 -3.84 -22.95 17.42
CA HIS A 354 -3.32 -23.08 16.06
C HIS A 354 -1.81 -22.79 16.01
N ILE A 355 -1.17 -23.17 14.90
CA ILE A 355 0.26 -22.91 14.69
C ILE A 355 0.57 -21.50 14.12
N ARG A 356 -0.44 -20.84 13.54
CA ARG A 356 -0.36 -19.54 12.85
C ARG A 356 -1.68 -18.77 12.99
N ALA A 357 -1.75 -17.60 12.35
CA ALA A 357 -2.96 -16.79 12.30
C ALA A 357 -4.14 -17.60 11.74
N THR A 358 -5.29 -17.48 12.42
CA THR A 358 -6.53 -18.12 12.01
C THR A 358 -7.29 -17.19 11.09
N ASN A 359 -7.39 -17.57 9.80
CA ASN A 359 -7.97 -16.72 8.76
C ASN A 359 -9.29 -17.24 8.20
N GLY A 360 -9.56 -18.53 8.34
CA GLY A 360 -10.80 -19.17 7.87
C GLY A 360 -11.60 -19.73 9.03
N LEU A 361 -12.86 -19.34 9.13
CA LEU A 361 -13.83 -19.88 10.09
C LEU A 361 -15.09 -20.28 9.33
N GLN A 362 -15.62 -21.46 9.61
CA GLN A 362 -16.91 -21.88 9.07
C GLN A 362 -17.64 -22.87 9.96
N PHE A 363 -18.93 -22.62 10.19
CA PHE A 363 -19.84 -23.55 10.84
C PHE A 363 -20.46 -24.48 9.79
N THR A 364 -20.63 -25.76 10.13
CA THR A 364 -21.51 -26.62 9.34
C THR A 364 -22.96 -26.11 9.43
N PRO A 365 -23.80 -26.31 8.39
CA PRO A 365 -25.18 -25.81 8.40
C PRO A 365 -26.06 -26.32 9.56
N ASN A 366 -25.73 -27.50 10.09
CA ASN A 366 -26.39 -28.08 11.26
C ASN A 366 -25.77 -27.67 12.62
N GLU A 367 -24.71 -26.85 12.60
CA GLU A 367 -23.98 -26.37 13.78
C GLU A 367 -23.42 -27.47 14.70
N GLU A 368 -23.12 -28.64 14.14
CA GLU A 368 -22.46 -29.71 14.89
C GLU A 368 -20.94 -29.55 14.92
N ILE A 369 -20.38 -28.87 13.90
CA ILE A 369 -18.94 -28.73 13.69
C ILE A 369 -18.57 -27.26 13.41
N LEU A 370 -17.49 -26.81 14.05
CA LEU A 370 -16.74 -25.62 13.68
C LEU A 370 -15.46 -26.04 12.94
N ILE A 371 -15.21 -25.40 11.81
CA ILE A 371 -13.97 -25.53 11.04
C ILE A 371 -13.17 -24.26 11.23
N SER A 372 -11.94 -24.39 11.73
CA SER A 372 -10.99 -23.29 11.83
C SER A 372 -9.73 -23.61 11.03
N ARG A 373 -9.30 -22.64 10.23
CA ARG A 373 -8.15 -22.77 9.34
C ARG A 373 -7.06 -21.77 9.71
N SER A 374 -5.85 -22.31 9.85
CA SER A 374 -4.62 -21.54 9.86
C SER A 374 -3.72 -21.99 8.69
N GLU A 375 -2.60 -21.32 8.51
CA GLU A 375 -1.63 -21.69 7.47
C GLU A 375 -1.10 -23.11 7.72
N GLY A 376 -1.32 -24.03 6.78
CA GLY A 376 -0.83 -25.41 6.85
C GLY A 376 -1.75 -26.41 7.57
N GLU A 377 -2.88 -25.97 8.16
CA GLU A 377 -3.81 -26.87 8.83
C GLU A 377 -5.26 -26.38 8.89
N ILE A 378 -6.16 -27.37 8.93
CA ILE A 378 -7.57 -27.18 9.23
C ILE A 378 -7.90 -28.03 10.45
N ILE A 379 -8.47 -27.40 11.47
CA ILE A 379 -8.95 -28.07 12.67
C ILE A 379 -10.47 -28.20 12.58
N VAL A 380 -10.95 -29.41 12.83
CA VAL A 380 -12.37 -29.77 12.85
C VAL A 380 -12.77 -29.99 14.30
N THR A 381 -13.68 -29.17 14.83
CA THR A 381 -14.05 -29.17 16.25
C THR A 381 -15.54 -29.44 16.43
N SER A 382 -15.89 -30.38 17.31
CA SER A 382 -17.28 -30.62 17.71
C SER A 382 -17.79 -29.46 18.56
N ILE A 383 -18.91 -28.85 18.17
CA ILE A 383 -19.55 -27.79 18.96
C ILE A 383 -20.26 -28.38 20.18
N LYS A 384 -20.87 -29.56 20.03
CA LYS A 384 -21.61 -30.24 21.11
C LYS A 384 -20.70 -30.69 22.26
N ASN A 385 -19.57 -31.32 21.91
CA ASN A 385 -18.66 -31.89 22.89
C ASN A 385 -17.48 -30.95 23.23
N LEU A 386 -17.33 -29.85 22.47
CA LEU A 386 -16.22 -28.91 22.58
C LEU A 386 -14.86 -29.59 22.44
N GLU A 387 -14.75 -30.61 21.58
CA GLU A 387 -13.54 -31.39 21.39
C GLU A 387 -13.04 -31.34 19.95
N GLN A 388 -11.73 -31.37 19.77
CA GLN A 388 -11.11 -31.50 18.46
C GLN A 388 -11.38 -32.90 17.91
N ILE A 389 -12.06 -32.98 16.76
CA ILE A 389 -12.36 -34.21 16.03
C ILE A 389 -11.14 -34.62 15.19
N ALA A 390 -10.54 -33.66 14.46
CA ALA A 390 -9.44 -33.94 13.55
C ALA A 390 -8.57 -32.71 13.27
N ILE A 391 -7.35 -32.96 12.81
CA ILE A 391 -6.46 -31.98 12.16
C ILE A 391 -6.16 -32.49 10.77
N ILE A 392 -6.48 -31.69 9.76
CA ILE A 392 -6.22 -31.98 8.35
C ILE A 392 -5.06 -31.10 7.90
N LYS A 393 -3.93 -31.73 7.54
CA LYS A 393 -2.76 -31.01 7.03
C LYS A 393 -2.94 -30.69 5.54
N ILE A 394 -2.65 -29.45 5.21
CA ILE A 394 -2.99 -28.84 3.93
C ILE A 394 -1.94 -27.76 3.59
N GLY A 395 -2.00 -27.16 2.42
CA GLY A 395 -1.08 -26.11 1.99
C GLY A 395 -1.25 -24.78 2.74
N HIS A 396 -0.47 -23.79 2.32
CA HIS A 396 -0.33 -22.49 2.97
C HIS A 396 -1.44 -21.49 2.62
N GLY A 397 -2.55 -21.96 2.04
CA GLY A 397 -3.72 -21.13 1.77
C GLY A 397 -4.43 -20.65 3.04
N SER A 398 -5.42 -19.77 2.88
CA SER A 398 -6.18 -19.15 3.99
C SER A 398 -7.70 -19.18 3.83
N LYS A 399 -8.23 -19.58 2.68
CA LYS A 399 -9.64 -19.52 2.28
C LYS A 399 -10.30 -20.89 2.37
N ILE A 400 -11.55 -20.92 2.82
CA ILE A 400 -12.36 -22.13 2.93
C ILE A 400 -13.81 -21.87 2.52
N ALA A 401 -14.50 -22.93 2.06
CA ALA A 401 -15.94 -22.93 1.84
C ALA A 401 -16.54 -24.32 2.10
N ILE A 402 -17.46 -24.42 3.07
CA ILE A 402 -18.24 -25.61 3.38
C ILE A 402 -19.44 -25.66 2.44
N HIS A 403 -19.59 -26.80 1.77
CA HIS A 403 -20.77 -27.07 0.97
C HIS A 403 -22.01 -27.28 1.89
N PRO A 404 -23.20 -26.73 1.56
CA PRO A 404 -24.41 -26.77 2.41
C PRO A 404 -24.93 -28.15 2.83
N ASN A 405 -24.51 -29.23 2.18
CA ASN A 405 -24.80 -30.59 2.66
C ASN A 405 -23.96 -31.01 3.88
N GLY A 406 -23.00 -30.18 4.33
CA GLY A 406 -22.14 -30.43 5.48
C GLY A 406 -21.06 -31.50 5.28
N ARG A 407 -20.97 -32.11 4.09
CA ARG A 407 -20.02 -33.20 3.81
C ARG A 407 -18.72 -32.72 3.20
N TYR A 408 -18.76 -31.71 2.34
CA TYR A 408 -17.58 -31.28 1.59
C TYR A 408 -17.08 -29.92 2.07
N LEU A 409 -15.76 -29.79 2.14
CA LEU A 409 -15.05 -28.55 2.40
C LEU A 409 -14.09 -28.29 1.24
N LEU A 410 -14.13 -27.08 0.70
CA LEU A 410 -13.10 -26.54 -0.16
C LEU A 410 -12.10 -25.75 0.66
N ALA A 411 -10.83 -25.89 0.31
CA ALA A 411 -9.72 -25.22 0.95
C ALA A 411 -8.72 -24.81 -0.13
N ASP A 412 -8.30 -23.54 -0.18
CA ASP A 412 -7.18 -23.13 -1.05
C ASP A 412 -5.86 -23.75 -0.56
N GLU A 413 -4.93 -24.04 -1.47
CA GLU A 413 -3.60 -24.59 -1.12
C GLU A 413 -2.49 -23.55 -1.12
N GLY A 414 -2.82 -22.31 -1.52
CA GLY A 414 -1.83 -21.38 -2.05
C GLY A 414 -1.46 -21.75 -3.50
N GLY A 415 -0.88 -20.80 -4.24
CA GLY A 415 -0.40 -21.05 -5.60
C GLY A 415 -1.47 -21.56 -6.58
N SER A 416 -2.69 -21.03 -6.49
CA SER A 416 -3.80 -21.30 -7.44
C SER A 416 -4.26 -22.76 -7.52
N LYS A 417 -4.19 -23.46 -6.37
CA LYS A 417 -4.70 -24.82 -6.17
C LYS A 417 -5.78 -24.86 -5.08
N LEU A 418 -6.70 -25.81 -5.21
CA LEU A 418 -7.80 -26.07 -4.28
C LEU A 418 -7.81 -27.53 -3.87
N ALA A 419 -8.00 -27.81 -2.59
CA ALA A 419 -8.32 -29.13 -2.09
C ALA A 419 -9.83 -29.30 -1.93
N ILE A 420 -10.34 -30.50 -2.28
CA ILE A 420 -11.66 -30.97 -1.89
C ILE A 420 -11.49 -31.94 -0.74
N ILE A 421 -12.15 -31.71 0.38
CA ILE A 421 -12.08 -32.52 1.60
C ILE A 421 -13.45 -33.12 1.89
N ASP A 422 -13.49 -34.42 2.23
CA ASP A 422 -14.69 -35.08 2.73
C ASP A 422 -14.64 -35.07 4.27
N LEU A 423 -15.51 -34.28 4.89
CA LEU A 423 -15.57 -34.06 6.34
C LEU A 423 -16.04 -35.29 7.13
N ASN A 424 -16.78 -36.22 6.50
CA ASN A 424 -17.16 -37.47 7.16
C ASN A 424 -15.94 -38.36 7.37
N THR A 425 -14.99 -38.33 6.43
CA THR A 425 -13.75 -39.12 6.49
C THR A 425 -12.55 -38.33 7.00
N GLN A 426 -12.67 -37.01 7.10
CA GLN A 426 -11.61 -36.04 7.36
C GLN A 426 -10.38 -36.19 6.44
N LYS A 427 -10.61 -36.54 5.17
CA LYS A 427 -9.54 -36.75 4.19
C LYS A 427 -9.69 -35.84 2.99
N VAL A 428 -8.54 -35.41 2.47
CA VAL A 428 -8.46 -34.77 1.15
C VAL A 428 -8.82 -35.82 0.10
N VAL A 429 -9.84 -35.51 -0.69
CA VAL A 429 -10.34 -36.34 -1.79
C VAL A 429 -9.50 -36.11 -3.04
N LYS A 430 -9.25 -34.85 -3.40
CA LYS A 430 -8.45 -34.46 -4.57
C LYS A 430 -8.01 -33.00 -4.52
N PHE A 431 -7.12 -32.64 -5.43
CA PHE A 431 -6.74 -31.25 -5.70
C PHE A 431 -7.16 -30.83 -7.11
N LEU A 432 -7.55 -29.56 -7.27
CA LEU A 432 -7.89 -28.92 -8.53
C LEU A 432 -7.04 -27.65 -8.71
N GLU A 433 -6.52 -27.44 -9.91
CA GLU A 433 -5.86 -26.21 -10.33
C GLU A 433 -6.86 -25.24 -10.96
N THR A 434 -6.65 -23.94 -10.78
CA THR A 434 -7.42 -22.91 -11.48
C THR A 434 -6.93 -22.72 -12.92
N ALA A 435 -7.63 -21.85 -13.68
CA ALA A 435 -7.25 -21.52 -15.04
C ALA A 435 -5.82 -20.94 -15.11
N ALA A 436 -5.07 -21.33 -16.14
CA ALA A 436 -3.76 -20.75 -16.44
C ALA A 436 -3.94 -19.52 -17.35
N PHE A 437 -3.14 -18.49 -17.14
CA PHE A 437 -3.13 -17.29 -17.97
C PHE A 437 -2.09 -17.38 -19.09
N ASP A 438 -2.42 -16.78 -20.23
CA ASP A 438 -1.52 -16.70 -21.38
C ASP A 438 -0.58 -15.49 -21.23
N MET A 439 0.71 -15.77 -21.08
CA MET A 439 1.77 -14.76 -20.93
C MET A 439 1.83 -13.82 -22.14
N ALA A 440 1.67 -14.32 -23.37
CA ALA A 440 1.74 -13.50 -24.57
C ALA A 440 0.52 -12.57 -24.68
N ALA A 441 -0.66 -13.05 -24.32
CA ALA A 441 -1.88 -12.23 -24.27
C ALA A 441 -1.75 -11.12 -23.20
N TRP A 442 -1.19 -11.45 -22.03
CA TRP A 442 -0.90 -10.47 -20.98
C TRP A 442 0.13 -9.44 -21.43
N MET A 443 1.28 -9.85 -21.99
CA MET A 443 2.28 -8.89 -22.49
C MET A 443 1.69 -7.94 -23.55
N ALA A 444 0.85 -8.46 -24.45
CA ALA A 444 0.19 -7.66 -25.45
C ALA A 444 -0.80 -6.64 -24.84
N SER A 445 -1.51 -6.98 -23.76
CA SER A 445 -2.42 -6.04 -23.08
C SER A 445 -1.65 -4.96 -22.31
N VAL A 446 -0.51 -5.30 -21.70
CA VAL A 446 0.39 -4.34 -21.05
C VAL A 446 0.95 -3.35 -22.07
N GLN A 447 1.42 -3.83 -23.23
CA GLN A 447 1.96 -2.99 -24.31
C GLN A 447 0.92 -2.01 -24.88
N ARG A 448 -0.35 -2.41 -24.97
CA ARG A 448 -1.44 -1.51 -25.38
C ARG A 448 -1.89 -0.55 -24.28
N GLY A 449 -1.41 -0.76 -23.06
CA GLY A 449 -1.82 0.01 -21.91
C GLY A 449 -3.25 -0.28 -21.43
N GLU A 450 -3.68 -1.53 -21.57
CA GLU A 450 -5.00 -2.01 -21.12
C GLU A 450 -4.89 -2.97 -19.94
N GLY A 451 -3.76 -3.68 -19.82
CA GLY A 451 -3.53 -4.71 -18.81
C GLY A 451 -2.97 -4.21 -17.49
N VAL A 452 -3.00 -5.09 -16.49
CA VAL A 452 -2.33 -4.91 -15.20
C VAL A 452 -0.82 -5.12 -15.33
N ASN A 453 -0.01 -4.42 -14.51
CA ASN A 453 1.46 -4.51 -14.61
C ASN A 453 2.05 -5.83 -14.10
N SER A 454 1.35 -6.59 -13.27
CA SER A 454 1.83 -7.86 -12.73
C SER A 454 1.31 -9.06 -13.53
N PHE A 455 2.15 -10.08 -13.70
CA PHE A 455 1.74 -11.35 -14.29
C PHE A 455 1.69 -12.45 -13.24
N ASP A 456 0.53 -13.07 -13.11
CA ASP A 456 0.35 -14.33 -12.39
C ASP A 456 0.11 -15.45 -13.42
N PRO A 457 0.78 -16.60 -13.34
CA PRO A 457 0.60 -17.68 -14.31
C PRO A 457 -0.76 -18.38 -14.22
N ASN A 458 -1.46 -18.22 -13.10
CA ASN A 458 -2.74 -18.85 -12.83
C ASN A 458 -3.69 -17.89 -12.13
N GLU A 459 -4.97 -18.08 -12.37
CA GLU A 459 -6.02 -17.29 -11.74
C GLU A 459 -6.09 -17.57 -10.23
N MET A 460 -5.82 -16.56 -9.40
CA MET A 460 -5.82 -16.71 -7.96
C MET A 460 -7.24 -16.65 -7.39
N ILE A 461 -7.50 -17.44 -6.36
CA ILE A 461 -8.76 -17.39 -5.60
C ILE A 461 -8.59 -16.44 -4.42
N VAL A 462 -9.53 -15.51 -4.29
CA VAL A 462 -9.54 -14.50 -3.22
C VAL A 462 -10.61 -14.85 -2.17
N LYS A 463 -11.78 -15.33 -2.59
CA LYS A 463 -12.83 -15.83 -1.69
C LYS A 463 -13.65 -16.91 -2.39
N MET A 464 -14.19 -17.84 -1.61
CA MET A 464 -15.11 -18.88 -2.07
C MET A 464 -16.33 -18.90 -1.16
N ASP A 465 -17.48 -19.21 -1.74
CA ASP A 465 -18.71 -19.54 -1.02
C ASP A 465 -19.58 -20.49 -1.86
N PHE A 466 -20.65 -21.02 -1.27
CA PHE A 466 -21.61 -21.87 -1.96
C PHE A 466 -23.00 -21.23 -2.02
N SER A 467 -23.74 -21.50 -3.10
CA SER A 467 -25.18 -21.24 -3.10
C SER A 467 -25.86 -22.09 -2.01
N PRO A 468 -26.93 -21.63 -1.34
CA PRO A 468 -27.56 -22.38 -0.24
C PRO A 468 -28.11 -23.77 -0.62
N ASP A 469 -28.46 -23.96 -1.89
CA ASP A 469 -28.89 -25.25 -2.43
C ASP A 469 -27.71 -26.21 -2.73
N GLY A 470 -26.47 -25.73 -2.68
CA GLY A 470 -25.25 -26.47 -2.95
C GLY A 470 -24.94 -26.69 -4.43
N ASN A 471 -25.73 -26.12 -5.34
CA ASN A 471 -25.54 -26.35 -6.77
C ASN A 471 -24.36 -25.57 -7.36
N TRP A 472 -23.98 -24.45 -6.75
CA TRP A 472 -22.96 -23.54 -7.27
C TRP A 472 -21.84 -23.27 -6.28
N LEU A 473 -20.61 -23.33 -6.80
CA LEU A 473 -19.43 -22.75 -6.17
C LEU A 473 -19.26 -21.32 -6.71
N LEU A 474 -19.24 -20.35 -5.81
CA LEU A 474 -19.10 -18.93 -6.07
C LEU A 474 -17.69 -18.49 -5.70
N CYS A 475 -16.94 -17.90 -6.62
CA CYS A 475 -15.57 -17.50 -6.38
C CYS A 475 -15.33 -16.03 -6.73
N ALA A 476 -14.76 -15.28 -5.78
CA ALA A 476 -13.97 -14.09 -6.10
C ALA A 476 -12.58 -14.54 -6.53
N MET A 477 -12.19 -14.17 -7.74
CA MET A 477 -10.87 -14.41 -8.30
C MET A 477 -10.04 -13.14 -8.25
N GLY A 478 -8.74 -13.24 -8.56
CA GLY A 478 -7.85 -12.08 -8.63
C GLY A 478 -8.41 -10.96 -9.51
N GLN A 479 -8.99 -11.29 -10.67
CA GLN A 479 -9.47 -10.29 -11.65
C GLN A 479 -10.94 -10.49 -12.06
N GLY A 480 -11.83 -10.80 -11.12
CA GLY A 480 -13.26 -10.90 -11.37
C GLY A 480 -13.94 -11.97 -10.53
N VAL A 481 -15.10 -12.43 -10.97
CA VAL A 481 -15.82 -13.54 -10.31
C VAL A 481 -16.09 -14.68 -11.28
N ARG A 482 -16.18 -15.89 -10.72
CA ARG A 482 -16.51 -17.12 -11.44
C ARG A 482 -17.57 -17.88 -10.65
N VAL A 483 -18.55 -18.43 -11.35
CA VAL A 483 -19.51 -19.38 -10.79
C VAL A 483 -19.31 -20.71 -11.48
N PHE A 484 -19.22 -21.79 -10.71
CA PHE A 484 -19.05 -23.15 -11.22
C PHE A 484 -20.21 -24.03 -10.76
N GLU A 485 -20.61 -24.99 -11.60
CA GLU A 485 -21.55 -26.03 -11.19
C GLU A 485 -20.82 -27.05 -10.31
N TRP A 486 -21.39 -27.35 -9.14
CA TRP A 486 -20.72 -28.13 -8.11
C TRP A 486 -20.47 -29.60 -8.48
N ASN A 487 -21.40 -30.26 -9.17
CA ASN A 487 -21.21 -31.64 -9.63
C ASN A 487 -20.09 -31.75 -10.68
N GLU A 488 -19.90 -30.74 -11.53
CA GLU A 488 -18.78 -30.61 -12.46
C GLU A 488 -17.46 -30.40 -11.72
N VAL A 489 -17.45 -29.53 -10.69
CA VAL A 489 -16.29 -29.38 -9.81
C VAL A 489 -15.93 -30.70 -9.14
N LEU A 490 -16.93 -31.40 -8.58
CA LEU A 490 -16.72 -32.64 -7.85
C LEU A 490 -16.30 -33.81 -8.76
N SER A 491 -16.75 -33.85 -10.00
CA SER A 491 -16.35 -34.88 -10.98
C SER A 491 -15.01 -34.57 -11.66
N SER A 492 -14.59 -33.30 -11.68
CA SER A 492 -13.30 -32.87 -12.21
C SER A 492 -12.11 -33.56 -11.53
N GLN A 493 -11.05 -33.82 -12.30
CA GLN A 493 -9.90 -34.63 -11.84
C GLN A 493 -8.67 -33.81 -11.46
N ARG A 494 -8.38 -32.73 -12.19
CA ARG A 494 -7.14 -31.96 -12.03
C ARG A 494 -7.31 -30.45 -12.09
N LYS A 495 -8.31 -29.96 -12.81
CA LYS A 495 -8.57 -28.53 -13.00
C LYS A 495 -10.01 -28.23 -12.67
N LEU A 496 -10.29 -27.01 -12.22
CA LEU A 496 -11.65 -26.51 -12.17
C LEU A 496 -12.30 -26.59 -13.57
N PRO A 497 -13.61 -26.86 -13.65
CA PRO A 497 -14.33 -26.84 -14.91
C PRO A 497 -14.42 -25.41 -15.46
N LEU A 498 -15.00 -25.25 -16.64
CA LEU A 498 -15.35 -23.91 -17.12
C LEU A 498 -16.43 -23.31 -16.21
N SER A 499 -16.31 -22.01 -15.93
CA SER A 499 -17.36 -21.30 -15.19
C SER A 499 -18.64 -21.23 -16.02
N ILE A 500 -19.79 -21.44 -15.39
CA ILE A 500 -21.10 -21.28 -16.04
C ILE A 500 -21.40 -19.81 -16.34
N VAL A 501 -20.91 -18.91 -15.47
CA VAL A 501 -20.99 -17.46 -15.64
C VAL A 501 -19.77 -16.80 -15.01
N SER A 502 -19.34 -15.68 -15.59
CA SER A 502 -18.21 -14.90 -15.11
C SER A 502 -18.36 -13.41 -15.45
N THR A 503 -17.68 -12.57 -14.68
CA THR A 503 -17.44 -11.17 -15.04
C THR A 503 -16.04 -10.77 -14.59
N SER A 504 -15.46 -9.75 -15.23
CA SER A 504 -14.10 -9.26 -14.94
C SER A 504 -14.13 -8.00 -14.08
N SER A 505 -13.12 -7.82 -13.25
CA SER A 505 -12.87 -6.54 -12.56
C SER A 505 -12.34 -5.49 -13.53
N GLU A 506 -12.51 -4.22 -13.17
CA GLU A 506 -11.93 -3.10 -13.93
C GLU A 506 -10.46 -2.88 -13.59
N VAL A 507 -9.68 -2.43 -14.58
CA VAL A 507 -8.30 -2.00 -14.35
C VAL A 507 -8.31 -0.57 -13.82
N VAL A 508 -7.75 -0.39 -12.63
CA VAL A 508 -7.53 0.90 -11.98
C VAL A 508 -6.11 1.36 -12.32
N THR A 509 -5.98 2.60 -12.77
CA THR A 509 -4.68 3.25 -13.02
C THR A 509 -4.43 4.31 -11.95
N PHE A 510 -3.26 4.28 -11.33
CA PHE A 510 -2.82 5.21 -10.27
C PHE A 510 -1.33 5.49 -10.41
N ASP A 511 -0.81 6.47 -9.66
CA ASP A 511 0.57 6.99 -9.74
C ASP A 511 0.98 7.59 -11.11
N ASP A 512 2.14 8.23 -11.11
CA ASP A 512 2.93 8.59 -12.29
C ASP A 512 4.39 8.14 -12.04
N PRO A 513 5.01 7.28 -12.89
CA PRO A 513 4.42 6.62 -14.05
C PRO A 513 3.22 5.72 -13.69
N PRO A 514 2.28 5.50 -14.63
CA PRO A 514 1.02 4.84 -14.34
C PRO A 514 1.22 3.37 -13.96
N ASN A 515 0.88 3.06 -12.71
CA ASN A 515 0.65 1.71 -12.23
C ASN A 515 -0.80 1.30 -12.50
N ARG A 516 -1.00 0.03 -12.86
CA ARG A 516 -2.27 -0.57 -13.27
C ARG A 516 -2.50 -1.88 -12.55
N MET A 517 -3.62 -1.94 -11.83
CA MET A 517 -4.02 -3.11 -11.07
C MET A 517 -5.51 -3.37 -11.23
N ALA A 518 -5.90 -4.62 -11.08
CA ALA A 518 -7.30 -5.03 -11.01
C ALA A 518 -7.39 -6.07 -9.90
N ARG A 519 -8.34 -5.88 -8.97
CA ARG A 519 -8.51 -6.81 -7.86
C ARG A 519 -9.96 -6.90 -7.44
N THR A 520 -10.52 -8.11 -7.46
CA THR A 520 -11.77 -8.41 -6.75
C THR A 520 -11.41 -8.91 -5.35
N TYR A 521 -11.96 -8.30 -4.32
CA TYR A 521 -11.60 -8.63 -2.93
C TYR A 521 -12.63 -9.53 -2.27
N ASP A 522 -13.91 -9.34 -2.59
CA ASP A 522 -14.99 -10.01 -1.87
C ASP A 522 -16.22 -10.25 -2.75
N ILE A 523 -17.04 -11.21 -2.33
CA ILE A 523 -18.34 -11.59 -2.89
C ILE A 523 -19.39 -11.79 -1.80
N ALA A 524 -20.65 -11.54 -2.15
CA ALA A 524 -21.81 -11.90 -1.34
C ALA A 524 -22.96 -12.35 -2.24
N PHE A 525 -23.78 -13.31 -1.79
CA PHE A 525 -24.79 -13.93 -2.65
C PHE A 525 -26.23 -13.66 -2.18
N ASP A 526 -27.01 -13.00 -3.02
CA ASP A 526 -28.47 -12.95 -2.89
C ASP A 526 -29.07 -14.18 -3.57
N TRP A 527 -29.32 -15.19 -2.75
CA TRP A 527 -29.90 -16.46 -3.17
C TRP A 527 -31.38 -16.38 -3.55
N GLN A 528 -32.12 -15.34 -3.14
CA GLN A 528 -33.51 -15.16 -3.54
C GLN A 528 -33.61 -14.65 -4.98
N ARG A 529 -32.68 -13.77 -5.37
CA ARG A 529 -32.61 -13.17 -6.71
C ARG A 529 -31.64 -13.87 -7.65
N ASN A 530 -30.85 -14.83 -7.16
CA ASN A 530 -29.73 -15.45 -7.89
C ASN A 530 -28.71 -14.41 -8.39
N ILE A 531 -28.40 -13.44 -7.53
CA ILE A 531 -27.46 -12.36 -7.84
C ILE A 531 -26.20 -12.53 -6.99
N LEU A 532 -25.06 -12.66 -7.65
CA LEU A 532 -23.75 -12.59 -7.01
C LEU A 532 -23.26 -11.14 -7.00
N LEU A 533 -23.05 -10.60 -5.81
CA LEU A 533 -22.43 -9.30 -5.62
C LEU A 533 -20.92 -9.46 -5.51
N SER A 534 -20.17 -8.44 -5.94
CA SER A 534 -18.72 -8.38 -5.80
C SER A 534 -18.22 -6.96 -5.57
N CYS A 535 -17.14 -6.81 -4.80
CA CYS A 535 -16.44 -5.55 -4.63
C CYS A 535 -14.95 -5.68 -4.93
N GLY A 536 -14.30 -4.56 -5.23
CA GLY A 536 -12.93 -4.56 -5.71
C GLY A 536 -12.21 -3.23 -5.59
N LEU A 537 -11.00 -3.21 -6.16
CA LEU A 537 -10.11 -2.06 -6.23
C LEU A 537 -10.75 -0.84 -6.91
N GLU A 538 -11.70 -1.07 -7.83
CA GLU A 538 -12.38 -0.04 -8.60
C GLU A 538 -13.40 0.81 -7.80
N GLY A 539 -13.64 0.49 -6.52
CA GLY A 539 -14.57 1.23 -5.66
C GLY A 539 -16.02 1.15 -6.10
N LYS A 540 -16.41 -0.02 -6.60
CA LYS A 540 -17.77 -0.33 -7.05
C LYS A 540 -18.27 -1.62 -6.40
N VAL A 541 -19.57 -1.67 -6.13
CA VAL A 541 -20.30 -2.92 -5.92
C VAL A 541 -20.98 -3.29 -7.24
N LYS A 542 -20.61 -4.44 -7.79
CA LYS A 542 -21.19 -5.00 -9.02
C LYS A 542 -22.13 -6.14 -8.67
N SER A 543 -23.13 -6.34 -9.51
CA SER A 543 -24.01 -7.51 -9.46
C SER A 543 -23.85 -8.33 -10.73
N LEU A 544 -23.89 -9.65 -10.59
CA LEU A 544 -23.92 -10.63 -11.66
C LEU A 544 -25.17 -11.50 -11.47
N ASP A 545 -26.11 -11.40 -12.40
CA ASP A 545 -27.26 -12.29 -12.45
C ASP A 545 -26.82 -13.65 -13.01
N ILE A 546 -26.95 -14.71 -12.20
CA ILE A 546 -26.42 -16.03 -12.56
C ILE A 546 -27.23 -16.68 -13.69
N ALA A 547 -28.52 -16.38 -13.80
CA ALA A 547 -29.39 -17.00 -14.80
C ALA A 547 -29.15 -16.42 -16.21
N THR A 548 -28.91 -15.12 -16.30
CA THR A 548 -28.74 -14.41 -17.58
C THR A 548 -27.27 -14.18 -17.94
N GLY A 549 -26.38 -14.17 -16.94
CA GLY A 549 -24.99 -13.75 -17.09
C GLY A 549 -24.80 -12.25 -17.20
N GLU A 550 -25.86 -11.45 -17.02
CA GLU A 550 -25.77 -10.00 -17.08
C GLU A 550 -25.04 -9.44 -15.85
N SER A 551 -24.03 -8.60 -16.10
CA SER A 551 -23.30 -7.87 -15.06
C SER A 551 -23.58 -6.37 -15.15
N LYS A 552 -23.89 -5.75 -14.00
CA LYS A 552 -24.12 -4.31 -13.88
C LYS A 552 -23.46 -3.73 -12.64
N VAL A 553 -23.16 -2.43 -12.68
CA VAL A 553 -22.71 -1.68 -11.50
C VAL A 553 -23.95 -1.35 -10.67
N LEU A 554 -24.04 -1.88 -9.46
CA LEU A 554 -25.13 -1.64 -8.53
C LEU A 554 -24.92 -0.33 -7.77
N LEU A 555 -23.69 -0.08 -7.35
CA LEU A 555 -23.29 1.12 -6.62
C LEU A 555 -21.86 1.51 -7.01
N GLU A 556 -21.66 2.76 -7.37
CA GLU A 556 -20.34 3.38 -7.43
C GLU A 556 -20.14 4.22 -6.17
N LEU A 557 -19.15 3.86 -5.34
CA LEU A 557 -18.92 4.57 -4.08
C LEU A 557 -18.35 5.97 -4.37
N PRO A 558 -18.86 7.04 -3.73
CA PRO A 558 -18.27 8.37 -3.88
C PRO A 558 -16.77 8.37 -3.58
N GLY A 559 -15.97 8.89 -4.51
CA GLY A 559 -14.51 8.89 -4.43
C GLY A 559 -13.84 7.61 -4.95
N ARG A 560 -14.60 6.56 -5.29
CA ARG A 560 -14.13 5.25 -5.75
C ARG A 560 -12.99 4.66 -4.89
N PRO A 561 -13.10 4.67 -3.55
CA PRO A 561 -12.08 4.06 -2.70
C PRO A 561 -12.06 2.55 -2.90
N ALA A 562 -10.90 1.91 -2.73
CA ALA A 562 -10.79 0.46 -2.85
C ALA A 562 -11.66 -0.23 -1.80
N THR A 563 -12.61 -1.07 -2.22
CA THR A 563 -13.53 -1.79 -1.32
C THR A 563 -13.06 -3.22 -1.14
N ILE A 564 -12.64 -3.56 0.08
CA ILE A 564 -11.91 -4.79 0.41
C ILE A 564 -12.77 -5.87 1.08
N GLN A 565 -13.98 -5.52 1.55
CA GLN A 565 -14.92 -6.47 2.14
C GLN A 565 -16.36 -6.07 1.77
N LEU A 566 -17.20 -7.08 1.59
CA LEU A 566 -18.62 -6.96 1.29
C LEU A 566 -19.39 -8.05 2.02
N ASP A 567 -20.23 -7.66 2.99
CA ASP A 567 -21.10 -8.56 3.72
C ASP A 567 -22.57 -8.23 3.45
N LEU A 568 -23.36 -9.22 3.05
CA LEU A 568 -24.81 -9.07 2.86
C LEU A 568 -25.55 -9.49 4.14
N SER A 569 -26.54 -8.71 4.56
CA SER A 569 -27.35 -9.05 5.73
C SER A 569 -28.13 -10.34 5.49
N ARG A 570 -28.41 -11.11 6.55
CA ARG A 570 -29.07 -12.42 6.42
C ARG A 570 -30.50 -12.34 5.87
N ASP A 571 -31.17 -11.21 6.10
CA ASP A 571 -32.50 -10.90 5.56
C ASP A 571 -32.46 -10.34 4.13
N LEU A 572 -31.27 -10.18 3.54
CA LEU A 572 -31.03 -9.68 2.19
C LEU A 572 -31.60 -8.27 1.97
N THR A 573 -31.61 -7.43 3.00
CA THR A 573 -32.13 -6.06 2.92
C THR A 573 -31.05 -4.99 2.87
N THR A 574 -29.86 -5.26 3.42
CA THR A 574 -28.73 -4.33 3.52
C THR A 574 -27.40 -5.03 3.25
N PHE A 575 -26.38 -4.27 2.86
CA PHE A 575 -25.00 -4.77 2.84
C PHE A 575 -24.04 -3.80 3.51
N CYS A 576 -22.94 -4.33 4.01
CA CYS A 576 -21.85 -3.60 4.63
C CYS A 576 -20.62 -3.63 3.70
N THR A 577 -19.93 -2.50 3.53
CA THR A 577 -18.70 -2.40 2.75
C THR A 577 -17.57 -1.79 3.56
N TYR A 578 -16.36 -2.30 3.37
CA TYR A 578 -15.13 -1.74 3.96
C TYR A 578 -14.26 -1.14 2.87
N SER A 579 -13.97 0.15 2.98
CA SER A 579 -13.20 0.86 1.96
C SER A 579 -11.99 1.58 2.53
N ILE A 580 -10.86 1.46 1.83
CA ILE A 580 -9.62 2.18 2.13
C ILE A 580 -9.58 3.40 1.21
N LEU A 581 -9.64 4.60 1.81
CA LEU A 581 -9.76 5.86 1.06
C LEU A 581 -8.50 6.22 0.28
N ASP A 582 -7.35 6.01 0.90
CA ASP A 582 -6.07 6.57 0.45
C ASP A 582 -5.08 5.44 0.07
N MET A 583 -5.58 4.30 -0.43
CA MET A 583 -4.80 3.06 -0.68
C MET A 583 -3.52 3.26 -1.52
N PHE A 584 -3.52 4.24 -2.43
CA PHE A 584 -2.39 4.51 -3.33
C PHE A 584 -1.60 5.76 -2.93
N GLU A 585 -2.00 6.50 -1.89
CA GLU A 585 -1.25 7.68 -1.49
C GLU A 585 0.06 7.26 -0.81
N ARG A 586 1.21 7.63 -1.42
CA ARG A 586 2.56 7.30 -0.91
C ARG A 586 2.98 8.06 0.36
N ARG A 587 2.04 8.69 1.07
CA ARG A 587 2.35 9.48 2.26
C ARG A 587 2.50 8.56 3.47
N ARG A 588 3.39 8.90 4.40
CA ARG A 588 3.46 8.29 5.75
C ARG A 588 2.19 8.51 6.59
N LYS A 589 1.11 9.08 6.01
CA LYS A 589 -0.14 9.36 6.70
C LYS A 589 -1.04 8.12 6.67
N GLN A 590 -1.75 7.94 7.77
CA GLN A 590 -2.51 6.76 8.14
C GLN A 590 -3.59 6.40 7.12
N GLU A 591 -3.71 5.11 6.78
CA GLU A 591 -4.81 4.60 5.95
C GLU A 591 -6.15 4.86 6.65
N LYS A 592 -7.01 5.68 6.03
CA LYS A 592 -8.37 5.89 6.53
C LYS A 592 -9.30 4.82 5.99
N ILE A 593 -9.88 4.06 6.92
CA ILE A 593 -10.85 3.01 6.60
C ILE A 593 -12.25 3.51 6.95
N LEU A 594 -13.18 3.34 6.01
CA LEU A 594 -14.60 3.58 6.21
C LEU A 594 -15.38 2.27 6.17
N VAL A 595 -16.22 2.08 7.18
CA VAL A 595 -17.27 1.06 7.16
C VAL A 595 -18.60 1.73 6.83
N GLN A 596 -19.31 1.21 5.83
CA GLN A 596 -20.55 1.81 5.35
C GLN A 596 -21.64 0.75 5.23
N ILE A 597 -22.84 1.06 5.72
CA ILE A 597 -24.02 0.20 5.62
C ILE A 597 -24.98 0.82 4.61
N TRP A 598 -25.39 0.02 3.64
CA TRP A 598 -26.16 0.43 2.46
C TRP A 598 -27.50 -0.29 2.40
N ASN A 599 -28.52 0.42 1.92
CA ASN A 599 -29.84 -0.13 1.67
C ASN A 599 -29.83 -0.91 0.35
N TYR A 600 -29.52 -2.20 0.45
CA TYR A 600 -29.47 -3.09 -0.70
C TYR A 600 -30.81 -3.15 -1.42
N SER A 601 -31.92 -3.20 -0.67
CA SER A 601 -33.28 -3.29 -1.23
C SER A 601 -33.65 -2.10 -2.12
N ALA A 602 -33.07 -0.92 -1.85
CA ALA A 602 -33.28 0.27 -2.66
C ALA A 602 -32.45 0.29 -3.96
N LEU A 603 -31.47 -0.61 -4.09
CA LEU A 603 -30.55 -0.67 -5.22
C LEU A 603 -30.90 -1.74 -6.25
N VAL A 604 -31.63 -2.80 -5.86
CA VAL A 604 -31.90 -3.97 -6.71
C VAL A 604 -33.22 -3.97 -7.45
#